data_AF-A0A383DY85-F1
#
_entry.id   AF-A0A383DY85-F1
#
_cell.length_a   1.000
_cell.length_b   1.000
_cell.length_c   1.000
_cell.angle_alpha   90.00
_cell.angle_beta   90.00
_cell.angle_gamma   90.00
#
_symmetry.space_group_name_H-M   'P 1'
#
loop_
_entity.id
_entity.type
_entity.pdbx_description
1 polymer ?
#
loop_
_entity_poly.entity_id
_entity_poly.type
_entity_poly.pdbx_seq_one_letter_code
_entity_poly.pdbx_strand_id
1 'polypeptide(L)' 'MATIDETINEAFKPIASAFNDLVFYSIPIGESQLPLIVVWLIVGALYFTFYLRLINIRGFTHAIRIVLG' A
#
# COMPACT_ATOMS: atom_id res chain seq x y z
N MET A 1 1.14 -17.48 29.84
CA MET A 1 1.74 -16.58 28.85
C MET A 1 0.72 -15.83 27.98
N ALA A 2 -0.59 -16.11 28.07
CA ALA A 2 -1.63 -15.39 27.33
C ALA A 2 -1.94 -13.96 27.83
N THR A 3 -1.59 -13.62 29.08
CA THR A 3 -1.97 -12.34 29.69
C THR A 3 -1.20 -11.13 29.16
N ILE A 4 0.07 -11.30 28.75
CA ILE A 4 0.88 -10.20 28.21
C ILE A 4 0.39 -9.83 26.81
N ASP A 5 0.14 -10.84 25.95
CA ASP A 5 -0.40 -10.63 24.60
C ASP A 5 -1.78 -9.96 24.64
N GLU A 6 -2.64 -10.37 25.58
CA GLU A 6 -4.00 -9.83 25.72
C GLU A 6 -3.98 -8.37 26.20
N THR A 7 -3.07 -8.02 27.12
CA THR A 7 -2.87 -6.64 27.58
C THR A 7 -2.33 -5.74 26.47
N ILE A 8 -1.39 -6.25 25.67
CA ILE A 8 -0.86 -5.52 24.50
C ILE A 8 -1.97 -5.32 23.47
N ASN A 9 -2.78 -6.33 23.19
CA ASN A 9 -3.87 -6.24 22.24
C ASN A 9 -4.94 -5.23 22.68
N GLU A 10 -5.32 -5.22 23.96
CA GLU A 10 -6.25 -4.22 24.53
C GLU A 10 -5.72 -2.79 24.40
N ALA A 11 -4.42 -2.57 24.63
CA ALA A 11 -3.80 -1.26 24.48
C ALA A 11 -3.66 -0.81 23.02
N PHE A 12 -3.44 -1.74 22.10
CA PHE A 12 -3.30 -1.46 20.66
C PHE A 12 -4.65 -1.37 19.92
N LYS A 13 -5.70 -2.02 20.42
CA LYS A 13 -7.07 -1.98 19.86
C LYS A 13 -7.55 -0.57 19.47
N PRO A 14 -7.52 0.45 20.35
CA PRO A 14 -8.08 1.77 20.02
C PRO A 14 -7.31 2.48 18.90
N ILE A 15 -6.00 2.24 18.82
CA ILE A 15 -5.15 2.78 17.77
C ILE A 15 -5.46 2.02 16.47
N ALA A 16 -5.45 0.69 16.51
CA ALA A 16 -5.72 -0.15 15.36
C ALA A 16 -7.12 0.08 14.77
N SER A 17 -8.14 0.30 15.59
CA SER A 17 -9.50 0.62 15.12
C SER A 17 -9.54 1.97 14.42
N ALA A 18 -8.92 3.00 15.01
CA ALA A 18 -8.86 4.33 14.40
C ALA A 18 -8.12 4.32 13.05
N PHE A 19 -7.03 3.55 12.93
CA PHE A 19 -6.33 3.37 11.66
C PHE A 19 -7.17 2.59 10.65
N ASN A 20 -7.86 1.52 11.07
CA ASN A 20 -8.74 0.78 10.18
C ASN A 20 -9.83 1.68 9.60
N ASP A 21 -10.53 2.45 10.45
CA ASP A 21 -11.62 3.33 9.99
C ASP A 21 -11.12 4.40 9.01
N LEU A 22 -9.93 4.95 9.24
CA LEU A 22 -9.32 5.93 8.34
C LEU A 22 -8.91 5.32 6.99
N VAL A 23 -8.24 4.16 7.02
CA VAL A 23 -7.66 3.46 5.87
C VAL A 23 -8.73 2.80 5.01
N PHE A 24 -9.76 2.25 5.63
CA PHE A 24 -10.91 1.60 4.99
C PHE A 24 -12.08 2.56 4.74
N TYR A 25 -11.92 3.86 5.02
CA TYR A 25 -12.87 4.88 4.60
C TYR A 25 -13.05 4.79 3.08
N SER A 26 -14.22 4.35 2.65
CA SER A 26 -14.48 4.07 1.25
C SER A 26 -15.10 5.30 0.59
N ILE A 27 -14.44 5.80 -0.46
CA ILE A 27 -14.97 6.91 -1.26
C ILE A 27 -15.74 6.28 -2.44
N PRO A 28 -17.02 6.64 -2.65
CA PRO A 28 -17.78 6.15 -3.77
C PRO A 28 -17.23 6.74 -5.08
N ILE A 29 -16.78 5.87 -5.99
CA ILE A 29 -16.35 6.25 -7.34
C ILE A 29 -17.16 5.39 -8.33
N GLY A 30 -18.18 5.99 -8.92
CA GLY A 30 -19.12 5.26 -9.79
C GLY A 30 -19.96 4.26 -8.99
N GLU A 31 -19.93 2.98 -9.38
CA GLU A 31 -20.65 1.88 -8.71
C GLU A 31 -19.77 1.12 -7.69
N SER A 32 -18.50 1.51 -7.52
CA SER A 32 -17.55 0.80 -6.65
C SER A 32 -17.12 1.65 -5.44
N GLN A 33 -16.99 0.99 -4.29
CA GLN A 33 -16.48 1.58 -3.06
C GLN A 33 -14.97 1.35 -2.99
N LEU A 34 -14.19 2.40 -3.25
CA LEU A 34 -12.73 2.31 -3.22
C LEU A 34 -12.20 2.77 -1.84
N PRO A 35 -11.46 1.92 -1.10
CA PRO A 35 -10.85 2.31 0.17
C PRO A 35 -9.83 3.44 -0.01
N LEU A 36 -9.74 4.36 0.95
CA LEU A 36 -8.81 5.49 0.95
C LEU A 36 -7.35 5.04 0.76
N ILE A 37 -6.98 3.91 1.36
CA ILE A 37 -5.62 3.36 1.21
C ILE A 37 -5.27 3.05 -0.23
N VAL A 38 -6.22 2.57 -1.05
CA VAL A 38 -5.95 2.26 -2.45
C VAL A 38 -5.61 3.53 -3.22
N VAL A 39 -6.32 4.63 -2.95
CA VAL A 39 -6.01 5.93 -3.54
C VAL A 39 -4.60 6.38 -3.15
N TRP A 40 -4.25 6.25 -1.87
CA TRP A 40 -2.90 6.57 -1.38
C TRP A 40 -1.80 5.72 -2.04
N LEU A 41 -2.05 4.42 -2.20
CA LEU A 41 -1.14 3.50 -2.88
C LEU A 41 -0.96 3.87 -4.36
N ILE A 42 -2.03 4.29 -5.05
CA ILE A 42 -1.95 4.78 -6.43
C ILE A 42 -1.09 6.04 -6.51
N VAL A 43 -1.24 6.99 -5.58
CA VAL A 43 -0.39 8.19 -5.54
C VAL A 43 1.08 7.80 -5.35
N GLY A 44 1.38 6.92 -4.40
CA GLY A 44 2.74 6.42 -4.19
C GLY A 44 3.29 5.71 -5.43
N ALA A 45 2.50 4.84 -6.06
CA ALA A 45 2.88 4.14 -7.28
C ALA A 45 3.15 5.13 -8.42
N LEU A 46 2.30 6.13 -8.62
CA LEU A 46 2.50 7.18 -9.62
C LEU A 46 3.77 7.98 -9.33
N TYR A 47 3.98 8.41 -8.08
CA TYR A 47 5.19 9.12 -7.68
C TYR A 47 6.45 8.33 -8.02
N PHE A 48 6.54 7.06 -7.59
CA PHE A 48 7.69 6.21 -7.92
C PHE A 48 7.80 5.96 -9.42
N THR A 49 6.69 5.80 -10.13
CA THR A 49 6.67 5.58 -11.58
C THR A 49 7.26 6.76 -12.35
N PHE A 50 6.88 7.99 -11.98
CA PHE A 50 7.42 9.20 -12.59
C PHE A 50 8.85 9.50 -12.14
N TYR A 51 9.14 9.34 -10.85
CA TYR A 51 10.47 9.54 -10.29
C TYR A 51 11.51 8.60 -10.94
N LEU A 52 11.17 7.32 -11.09
CA LEU A 52 12.02 6.32 -11.74
C LEU A 52 11.95 6.38 -13.27
N ARG A 53 11.24 7.36 -13.87
CA ARG A 53 11.06 7.54 -15.32
C ARG A 53 10.69 6.25 -16.04
N LEU A 54 9.73 5.49 -15.48
CA LEU A 54 9.27 4.21 -16.02
C LEU A 54 10.41 3.19 -16.20
N ILE A 55 11.27 3.02 -15.18
CA ILE A 55 12.38 2.05 -15.22
C ILE A 55 11.91 0.63 -15.50
N ASN A 56 10.68 0.25 -15.14
CA ASN A 56 10.09 -1.05 -15.51
C ASN A 56 10.07 -1.29 -17.02
N ILE A 57 9.97 -0.23 -17.84
CA ILE A 57 9.97 -0.35 -19.31
C ILE A 57 11.40 -0.26 -19.86
N ARG A 58 12.17 0.73 -19.40
CA ARG A 58 13.53 1.00 -19.90
C ARG A 58 14.57 -0.01 -19.42
N GLY A 59 14.45 -0.44 -18.18
CA GLY A 59 15.31 -1.42 -17.54
C GLY A 59 15.04 -2.85 -18.00
N PHE A 60 13.85 -3.15 -18.54
CA PHE A 60 13.50 -4.51 -19.00
C PHE A 60 14.40 -4.97 -20.16
N THR A 61 14.63 -4.11 -21.15
CA THR A 61 15.55 -4.41 -22.26
C THR A 61 16.99 -4.53 -21.79
N HIS A 62 17.38 -3.74 -20.79
CA HIS A 62 18.73 -3.80 -20.22
C HIS A 62 18.94 -5.08 -19.38
N ALA A 63 17.97 -5.44 -18.55
CA ALA A 63 18.00 -6.65 -17.72
C ALA A 63 18.01 -7.92 -18.57
N ILE A 64 17.20 -7.98 -19.64
CA ILE A 64 17.22 -9.13 -20.57
C ILE A 64 18.60 -9.29 -21.22
N ARG A 65 19.25 -8.19 -21.62
CA ARG A 65 20.59 -8.24 -22.21
C ARG A 65 21.65 -8.74 -21.21
N ILE A 66 21.49 -8.43 -19.92
CA ILE A 66 22.39 -8.91 -18.86
C ILE A 66 22.16 -10.39 -18.54
N VAL A 67 20.91 -10.86 -18.53
CA VAL A 67 20.58 -12.27 -18.24
C VAL A 67 20.90 -13.20 -19.41
N LEU A 68 20.81 -12.70 -20.64
CA LEU A 68 21.20 -13.42 -21.85
C LEU A 68 22.72 -13.30 -22.17
N GLY A 69 23.47 -12.57 -21.35
CA GLY A 69 24.92 -12.37 -21.47
C GLY A 69 25.71 -13.32 -20.57
#